data_AF-A0A6L3XV73-F1
#
_entry.id   AF-A0A6L3XV73-F1
#
_cell.length_a   1.000
_cell.length_b   1.000
_cell.length_c   1.000
_cell.angle_alpha   90.00
_cell.angle_beta   90.00
_cell.angle_gamma   90.00
#
_symmetry.space_group_name_H-M   'P 1'
#
loop_
_entity.id
_entity.type
_entity.pdbx_description
1 polymer ?
#
loop_
_entity_poly.entity_id
_entity_poly.type
_entity_poly.pdbx_seq_one_letter_code
_entity_poly.pdbx_strand_id
1 'polypeptide(L)' 'TQYGATTIAGGDGSRQPSNEELSIARYQGEYVAGLAKKLNG' A
#
# COMPACT_ATOMS: atom_id res chain seq x y z
N THR A 1 -6.04 -2.11 7.54
CA THR A 1 -6.91 -3.11 6.87
C THR A 1 -6.12 -4.39 6.66
N GLN A 2 -6.78 -5.55 6.57
CA GLN A 2 -6.12 -6.87 6.51
C GLN A 2 -5.90 -7.39 5.07
N TYR A 3 -6.45 -6.71 4.06
CA TYR A 3 -6.47 -7.18 2.66
C TYR A 3 -5.58 -6.37 1.70
N GLY A 4 -4.88 -5.35 2.20
CA GLY A 4 -4.02 -4.46 1.40
C GLY A 4 -4.17 -2.99 1.78
N ALA A 5 -3.18 -2.19 1.40
CA ALA A 5 -3.16 -0.74 1.50
C ALA A 5 -4.22 -0.15 0.57
N THR A 6 -4.98 0.81 1.08
CA THR A 6 -6.02 1.51 0.35
C THR A 6 -5.98 2.99 0.73
N THR A 7 -6.55 3.85 -0.13
CA THR A 7 -6.64 5.28 0.11
C THR A 7 -8.07 5.77 -0.10
N ILE A 8 -8.50 6.79 0.63
CA ILE A 8 -9.81 7.44 0.46
C ILE A 8 -9.66 8.66 -0.46
N ALA A 9 -10.35 8.67 -1.62
CA ALA A 9 -10.26 9.76 -2.59
C ALA A 9 -11.30 10.89 -2.40
N GLY A 10 -12.31 10.72 -1.53
CA GLY A 10 -13.42 11.67 -1.39
C GLY A 10 -14.47 11.53 -2.51
N GLY A 11 -15.62 12.20 -2.38
CA GLY A 11 -16.76 12.04 -3.30
C GLY A 11 -16.52 12.57 -4.72
N ASP A 12 -15.61 13.52 -4.86
CA ASP A 12 -15.17 14.11 -6.13
C ASP A 12 -13.79 13.59 -6.59
N GLY A 13 -13.18 12.68 -5.82
CA GLY A 13 -11.87 12.11 -6.10
C GLY A 13 -10.68 13.05 -5.87
N SER A 14 -10.90 14.26 -5.31
CA SER A 14 -9.84 15.27 -5.18
C SER A 14 -8.85 14.99 -4.05
N ARG A 15 -9.23 14.17 -3.06
CA ARG A 15 -8.38 13.89 -1.90
C ARG A 15 -7.18 13.04 -2.32
N GLN A 16 -6.00 13.57 -2.04
CA GLN A 16 -4.75 12.84 -2.20
C GLN A 16 -4.49 11.90 -1.01
N PRO A 17 -3.73 10.81 -1.21
CA PRO A 17 -3.35 9.91 -0.13
C PRO A 17 -2.63 10.66 1.01
N SER A 18 -2.98 10.35 2.25
CA SER A 18 -2.29 10.87 3.42
C SER A 18 -0.94 10.18 3.61
N ASN A 19 -0.10 10.76 4.47
CA ASN A 19 1.20 10.17 4.80
C ASN A 19 1.07 8.79 5.42
N GLU A 20 0.02 8.53 6.21
CA GLU A 20 -0.24 7.19 6.77
C GLU A 20 -0.58 6.19 5.65
N GLU A 21 -1.47 6.56 4.72
CA GLU A 21 -1.88 5.70 3.59
C GLU A 21 -0.67 5.34 2.71
N LEU A 22 0.19 6.33 2.42
CA LEU A 22 1.43 6.12 1.66
C LEU A 22 2.44 5.23 2.40
N SER A 23 2.54 5.36 3.73
CA SER A 23 3.47 4.54 4.53
C SER A 23 3.05 3.07 4.53
N ILE A 24 1.74 2.81 4.65
CA ILE A 24 1.18 1.46 4.57
C ILE A 24 1.41 0.86 3.17
N ALA A 25 1.23 1.65 2.10
CA ALA A 25 1.48 1.21 0.74
C ALA A 25 2.94 0.81 0.50
N ARG A 26 3.91 1.60 1.02
CA ARG A 26 5.33 1.26 0.93
C ARG A 26 5.66 -0.04 1.65
N TYR A 27 5.18 -0.19 2.88
CA TYR A 27 5.38 -1.42 3.66
C TYR A 27 4.82 -2.64 2.93
N GLN A 28 3.62 -2.53 2.34
CA GLN A 28 3.04 -3.62 1.58
C GLN A 28 3.92 -4.00 0.37
N GLY A 29 4.46 -3.02 -0.34
CA GLY A 29 5.39 -3.25 -1.44
C GLY A 29 6.66 -3.99 -1.02
N GLU A 30 7.29 -3.54 0.07
CA GLU A 30 8.48 -4.19 0.65
C GLU A 30 8.20 -5.64 1.08
N TYR A 31 7.07 -5.86 1.75
CA TYR A 31 6.66 -7.19 2.21
C TYR A 31 6.48 -8.17 1.05
N VAL A 32 5.74 -7.76 0.01
CA VAL A 32 5.48 -8.59 -1.18
C VAL A 32 6.77 -8.84 -1.95
N ALA A 33 7.61 -7.82 -2.15
CA ALA A 33 8.90 -7.98 -2.83
C ALA A 33 9.84 -8.94 -2.07
N GLY A 34 9.87 -8.83 -0.73
CA GLY A 34 10.62 -9.73 0.12
C GLY A 34 10.15 -11.18 0.04
N LEU A 35 8.84 -11.41 -0.02
CA LEU A 35 8.27 -12.75 -0.23
C LEU A 35 8.60 -13.29 -1.63
N ALA A 36 8.41 -12.49 -2.67
CA ALA A 36 8.69 -12.90 -4.04
C ALA A 36 10.17 -13.32 -4.22
N LYS A 37 11.09 -12.57 -3.60
CA LYS A 37 12.53 -12.91 -3.60
C LYS A 37 12.81 -14.24 -2.90
N LYS A 38 12.15 -14.54 -1.78
CA LYS A 38 12.33 -15.81 -1.06
C LYS A 38 11.78 -17.01 -1.83
N LEU A 39 10.75 -16.82 -2.64
CA LEU A 39 10.08 -17.90 -3.38
C LEU A 39 10.73 -18.19 -4.73
N ASN A 40 11.37 -17.18 -5.35
CA ASN A 40 11.88 -17.28 -6.72
C ASN A 40 13.38 -16.97 -6.84
N GLY A 41 14.09 -16.84 -5.72
CA GLY A 41 15.52 -16.50 -5.67
C GLY A 41 16.37 -17.55 -4.99
#